data_AF-A0A2I3HE85-F1
#
_entry.id   AF-A0A2I3HE85-F1
#
_cell.length_a   1.000
_cell.length_b   1.000
_cell.length_c   1.000
_cell.angle_alpha   90.00
_cell.angle_beta   90.00
_cell.angle_gamma   90.00
#
_symmetry.space_group_name_H-M   'P 1'
#
loop_
_entity.id
_entity.type
_entity.pdbx_description
1 polymer ?
#
loop_
_entity_poly.entity_id
_entity_poly.type
_entity_poly.pdbx_seq_one_letter_code
_entity_poly.pdbx_strand_id
1 'polypeptide(L)'
;LDPCGPPPAELSSGETEELQRIKWHRKQLLEDIQVSAHLCPHTLAHMSIRMAQKEKELCIGRKKFNMDPAKGIQYFIEHKLLTPDIQDIARFLYKGEGLNKTAIGTYLGERDPINLQVLQAFVDCHEFANLNLVQALSV
;
A
#
# COMPACT_ATOMS: atom_id res chain seq x y z
N LEU A 1 42.76 56.20 -21.48
CA LEU A 1 42.35 54.78 -21.40
C LEU A 1 41.49 54.66 -20.16
N ASP A 2 40.21 54.39 -20.39
CA ASP A 2 39.03 54.62 -19.54
C ASP A 2 39.09 54.25 -18.05
N PRO A 3 38.49 55.08 -17.17
CA PRO A 3 38.03 54.71 -15.84
C PRO A 3 36.50 54.55 -15.83
N CYS A 4 35.97 53.35 -16.07
CA CYS A 4 34.57 53.07 -15.69
C CYS A 4 34.28 51.56 -15.66
N GLY A 5 34.43 50.95 -14.48
CA GLY A 5 33.71 49.72 -14.18
C GLY A 5 32.25 50.06 -13.88
N PRO A 6 31.26 49.30 -14.37
CA PRO A 6 29.86 49.60 -14.12
C PRO A 6 29.55 49.53 -12.61
N PRO A 7 28.67 50.40 -12.10
CA PRO A 7 28.35 50.44 -10.67
C PRO A 7 27.64 49.15 -10.23
N PRO A 8 27.79 48.72 -8.97
CA PRO A 8 27.02 47.60 -8.44
C PRO A 8 25.54 47.95 -8.57
N ALA A 9 24.77 47.10 -9.24
CA ALA A 9 23.36 47.31 -9.50
C ALA A 9 22.60 47.51 -8.17
N GLU A 10 22.30 48.76 -7.81
CA GLU A 10 21.37 49.09 -6.75
C GLU A 10 19.98 48.68 -7.24
N LEU A 11 19.41 47.66 -6.59
CA LEU A 11 18.07 47.16 -6.86
C LEU A 11 17.06 48.33 -6.77
N SER A 12 16.19 48.45 -7.75
CA SER A 12 15.11 49.43 -7.74
C SER A 12 14.21 49.26 -6.52
N SER A 13 13.59 50.35 -6.04
CA SER A 13 12.65 50.32 -4.91
C SER A 13 11.58 49.23 -5.07
N GLY A 14 11.11 49.01 -6.30
CA GLY A 14 10.13 47.96 -6.61
C GLY A 14 10.69 46.53 -6.50
N GLU A 15 11.93 46.30 -6.96
CA GLU A 15 12.59 44.98 -6.86
C GLU A 15 12.89 44.61 -5.40
N THR A 16 13.19 45.62 -4.57
CA THR A 16 13.46 45.44 -3.14
C THR A 16 12.20 45.04 -2.38
N GLU A 17 11.05 45.63 -2.72
CA GLU A 17 9.75 45.26 -2.16
C GLU A 17 9.30 43.86 -2.59
N GLU A 18 9.53 43.48 -3.85
CA GLU A 18 9.28 42.11 -4.31
C GLU A 18 10.16 41.10 -3.57
N LEU A 19 11.44 41.42 -3.38
CA LEU A 19 12.34 40.57 -2.59
C LEU A 19 11.86 40.42 -1.15
N GLN A 20 11.36 41.49 -0.54
CA GLN A 20 10.77 41.46 0.81
C GLN A 20 9.52 40.57 0.85
N ARG A 21 8.63 40.69 -0.13
CA ARG A 21 7.44 39.82 -0.27
C ARG A 21 7.82 38.35 -0.43
N ILE A 22 8.79 38.05 -1.30
CA ILE A 22 9.29 36.68 -1.52
C ILE A 22 9.91 36.11 -0.24
N LYS A 23 10.74 36.90 0.47
CA LYS A 23 11.35 36.50 1.73
C LYS A 23 10.29 36.23 2.81
N TRP A 24 9.28 37.09 2.91
CA TRP A 24 8.17 36.92 3.85
C TRP A 24 7.36 35.67 3.55
N HIS A 25 7.01 35.44 2.28
CA HIS A 25 6.24 34.28 1.85
C HIS A 25 7.03 32.98 2.03
N ARG A 26 8.33 32.99 1.73
CA ARG A 26 9.24 31.86 2.01
C ARG A 26 9.31 31.55 3.50
N LYS A 27 9.31 32.56 4.36
CA LYS A 27 9.31 32.37 5.82
C LYS A 27 8.01 31.71 6.29
N GLN A 28 6.85 32.16 5.80
CA GLN A 28 5.56 31.54 6.10
C GLN A 28 5.48 30.08 5.62
N LEU A 29 5.93 29.80 4.39
CA LEU A 29 5.99 28.43 3.87
C LEU A 29 6.92 27.53 4.70
N LEU A 30 8.05 28.05 5.18
CA LEU A 30 8.94 27.31 6.08
C LEU A 30 8.30 27.03 7.43
N GLU A 31 7.56 27.99 7.99
CA GLU A 31 6.77 27.81 9.22
C GLU A 31 5.67 26.75 9.02
N ASP A 32 4.96 26.76 7.90
CA ASP A 32 3.93 25.77 7.55
C ASP A 32 4.48 24.36 7.19
N ILE A 33 5.71 24.27 6.68
CA ILE A 33 6.38 22.98 6.45
C ILE A 33 6.90 22.43 7.78
N GLN A 34 7.48 23.29 8.63
CA GLN A 34 7.82 22.95 10.00
C GLN A 34 6.56 22.41 10.68
N VAL A 35 5.43 23.14 10.53
CA VAL A 35 4.00 22.73 10.58
C VAL A 35 3.69 21.22 10.56
N SER A 36 3.94 20.68 9.37
CA SER A 36 3.67 19.30 9.02
C SER A 36 4.64 18.31 9.66
N ALA A 37 5.84 18.75 10.06
CA ALA A 37 6.80 17.95 10.82
C ALA A 37 6.42 17.79 12.31
N HIS A 38 5.41 18.52 12.79
CA HIS A 38 4.77 18.28 14.10
C HIS A 38 3.51 17.43 14.03
N LEU A 39 3.38 16.61 12.99
CA LEU A 39 2.93 15.24 13.27
C LEU A 39 3.98 14.64 14.21
N CYS A 40 3.76 14.78 15.53
CA CYS A 40 4.72 14.48 16.58
C CYS A 40 5.51 13.20 16.25
N PRO A 41 6.85 13.15 16.44
CA PRO A 41 7.63 11.93 16.27
C PRO A 41 6.99 10.72 16.96
N HIS A 42 6.28 10.96 18.07
CA HIS A 42 5.45 10.00 18.77
C HIS A 42 4.32 9.38 17.91
N THR A 43 3.61 10.16 17.11
CA THR A 43 2.55 9.68 16.20
C THR A 43 3.11 8.88 15.04
N LEU A 44 4.21 9.32 14.42
CA LEU A 44 4.88 8.57 13.35
C LEU A 44 5.49 7.26 13.86
N ALA A 45 6.12 7.29 15.04
CA ALA A 45 6.63 6.09 15.71
C ALA A 45 5.49 5.13 16.11
N HIS A 46 4.36 5.64 16.59
CA HIS A 46 3.21 4.81 16.91
C HIS A 46 2.59 4.18 15.65
N MET A 47 2.50 4.93 14.55
CA MET A 47 2.05 4.40 13.25
C MET A 47 3.01 3.32 12.73
N SER A 48 4.33 3.54 12.80
CA SER A 48 5.31 2.54 12.32
C SER A 48 5.29 1.26 13.16
N ILE A 49 5.12 1.34 14.48
CA ILE A 49 4.93 0.18 15.36
C ILE A 49 3.66 -0.59 14.98
N ARG A 50 2.53 0.11 14.76
CA ARG A 50 1.28 -0.53 14.34
C ARG A 50 1.41 -1.24 12.99
N MET A 51 2.11 -0.63 12.03
CA MET A 51 2.37 -1.23 10.72
C MET A 51 3.26 -2.48 10.85
N ALA A 52 4.31 -2.42 11.65
CA ALA A 52 5.19 -3.57 11.92
C ALA A 52 4.44 -4.72 12.61
N GLN A 53 3.54 -4.41 13.54
CA GLN A 53 2.70 -5.40 14.21
C GLN A 53 1.74 -6.08 13.22
N LYS A 54 1.07 -5.29 12.36
CA LYS A 54 0.20 -5.84 11.31
C LYS A 54 0.95 -6.75 10.35
N GLU A 55 2.15 -6.36 9.91
CA GLU A 55 2.97 -7.19 9.03
C GLU A 55 3.40 -8.50 9.71
N LYS A 56 3.70 -8.46 11.01
CA LYS A 56 4.00 -9.66 11.78
C LYS A 56 2.82 -10.62 11.80
N GLU A 57 1.60 -10.13 12.03
CA GLU A 57 0.39 -10.97 12.03
C GLU A 57 0.13 -11.55 10.64
N LEU A 58 0.30 -10.76 9.58
CA LEU A 58 0.20 -11.25 8.20
C LEU A 58 1.22 -12.36 7.92
N CYS A 59 2.48 -12.19 8.35
CA CYS A 59 3.52 -13.21 8.20
C CYS A 59 3.17 -14.52 8.93
N ILE A 60 2.63 -14.43 10.14
CA ILE A 60 2.16 -15.61 10.89
C ILE A 60 0.99 -16.29 10.16
N GLY A 61 0.02 -15.50 9.69
CA GLY A 61 -1.12 -16.01 8.92
C GLY A 61 -0.70 -16.74 7.65
N ARG A 62 0.25 -16.18 6.89
CA ARG A 62 0.79 -16.82 5.68
C ARG A 62 1.46 -18.15 6.00
N LYS A 63 2.27 -18.21 7.08
CA LYS A 63 2.88 -19.47 7.54
C LYS A 63 1.83 -20.51 7.93
N LYS A 64 0.80 -20.10 8.68
CA LYS A 64 -0.32 -20.98 9.06
C LYS A 64 -1.05 -21.51 7.83
N PHE A 65 -1.40 -20.65 6.88
CA PHE A 65 -2.05 -21.05 5.63
C PHE A 65 -1.20 -22.03 4.83
N ASN A 66 0.11 -21.79 4.71
CA ASN A 66 1.00 -22.67 3.98
C ASN A 66 1.20 -24.04 4.66
N MET A 67 0.89 -24.16 5.96
CA MET A 67 0.90 -25.44 6.68
C MET A 67 -0.46 -26.13 6.66
N ASP A 68 -1.54 -25.38 6.85
CA ASP A 68 -2.92 -25.83 6.92
C ASP A 68 -3.82 -24.70 6.39
N PRO A 69 -4.28 -24.79 5.13
CA PRO A 69 -4.98 -23.68 4.49
C PRO A 69 -6.26 -23.26 5.21
N ALA A 70 -7.04 -24.23 5.71
CA ALA A 70 -8.27 -23.97 6.43
C ALA A 70 -8.01 -23.21 7.74
N LYS A 71 -7.03 -23.65 8.54
CA LYS A 71 -6.62 -22.93 9.75
C LYS A 71 -6.00 -21.57 9.45
N GLY A 72 -5.32 -21.42 8.32
CA GLY A 72 -4.79 -20.15 7.86
C GLY A 72 -5.89 -19.13 7.60
N ILE A 73 -6.91 -19.49 6.82
CA ILE A 73 -8.07 -18.62 6.56
C ILE A 73 -8.77 -18.25 7.86
N GLN A 74 -9.01 -19.23 8.74
CA GLN A 74 -9.59 -18.97 10.05
C GLN A 74 -8.76 -17.96 10.86
N TYR A 75 -7.43 -18.11 10.88
CA TYR A 75 -6.54 -17.18 11.57
C TYR A 75 -6.68 -15.75 11.02
N PHE A 76 -6.71 -15.58 9.70
CA PHE A 76 -6.87 -14.26 9.09
C PHE A 76 -8.22 -13.62 9.45
N ILE A 77 -9.30 -14.41 9.51
CA ILE A 77 -10.63 -13.92 9.90
C ILE A 77 -10.65 -13.52 11.38
N GLU A 78 -10.16 -14.38 12.27
CA GLU A 78 -10.12 -14.13 13.72
C GLU A 78 -9.31 -12.87 14.08
N HIS A 79 -8.21 -12.63 13.35
CA HIS A 79 -7.35 -11.46 13.55
C HIS A 79 -7.82 -10.24 12.74
N LYS A 80 -8.99 -10.31 12.09
CA LYS A 80 -9.58 -9.23 11.29
C LYS A 80 -8.66 -8.73 10.17
N LEU A 81 -7.82 -9.62 9.66
CA LEU A 81 -6.93 -9.41 8.53
C LEU A 81 -7.62 -9.77 7.20
N LEU A 82 -8.68 -10.58 7.28
CA LEU A 82 -9.54 -10.98 6.18
C LEU A 82 -10.99 -11.00 6.67
N THR A 83 -11.92 -10.58 5.82
CA THR A 83 -13.37 -10.70 6.07
C THR A 83 -13.82 -12.13 5.78
N PRO A 84 -14.85 -12.65 6.48
CA PRO A 84 -15.38 -13.98 6.22
C PRO A 84 -16.25 -14.05 4.95
N ASP A 85 -16.19 -13.03 4.09
CA ASP A 85 -16.94 -12.99 2.84
C ASP A 85 -16.26 -13.83 1.75
N ILE A 86 -17.05 -14.57 0.98
CA ILE A 86 -16.55 -15.50 -0.04
C ILE A 86 -15.71 -14.77 -1.09
N GLN A 87 -16.15 -13.58 -1.52
CA GLN A 87 -15.46 -12.80 -2.55
C GLN A 87 -14.13 -12.27 -2.04
N ASP A 88 -14.08 -11.86 -0.78
CA ASP A 88 -12.84 -11.36 -0.18
C ASP A 88 -11.82 -12.47 0.06
N ILE A 89 -12.27 -13.66 0.49
CA ILE A 89 -11.41 -14.85 0.57
C ILE A 89 -10.88 -15.21 -0.83
N ALA A 90 -11.73 -15.23 -1.85
CA ALA A 90 -11.32 -15.51 -3.22
C ALA A 90 -10.28 -14.50 -3.74
N ARG A 91 -10.51 -13.20 -3.55
CA ARG A 91 -9.55 -12.14 -3.92
C ARG A 91 -8.24 -12.25 -3.16
N PHE A 92 -8.29 -12.62 -1.89
CA PHE A 92 -7.09 -12.83 -1.08
C PHE A 92 -6.24 -13.98 -1.63
N LEU A 93 -6.88 -15.11 -1.95
CA LEU A 93 -6.22 -16.25 -2.58
C LEU A 93 -5.70 -15.91 -3.97
N TYR A 94 -6.46 -15.15 -4.77
CA TYR A 94 -6.09 -14.72 -6.11
C TYR A 94 -4.85 -13.80 -6.09
N LYS A 95 -4.80 -12.85 -5.15
CA LYS A 95 -3.62 -12.01 -4.95
C LYS A 95 -2.38 -12.83 -4.59
N GLY A 96 -2.55 -13.89 -3.79
CA GLY A 96 -1.53 -14.91 -3.56
C GLY A 96 -0.23 -14.43 -2.88
N GLU A 97 -0.20 -13.23 -2.30
CA GLU A 97 1.02 -12.63 -1.73
C GLU A 97 1.58 -13.46 -0.57
N GLY A 98 2.67 -14.18 -0.85
CA GLY A 98 3.37 -15.04 0.12
C GLY A 98 2.58 -16.29 0.52
N LEU A 99 1.57 -16.68 -0.27
CA LEU A 99 0.85 -17.94 -0.13
C LEU A 99 1.43 -18.97 -1.10
N ASN A 100 1.54 -20.23 -0.64
CA ASN A 100 1.99 -21.33 -1.48
C ASN A 100 0.87 -21.72 -2.45
N LYS A 101 1.16 -21.76 -3.75
CA LYS A 101 0.19 -22.14 -4.80
C LYS A 101 -0.40 -23.53 -4.58
N THR A 102 0.38 -24.48 -4.06
CA THR A 102 -0.12 -25.82 -3.70
C THR A 102 -1.12 -25.74 -2.56
N ALA A 103 -0.85 -24.92 -1.54
CA ALA A 103 -1.76 -24.73 -0.40
C ALA A 103 -3.08 -24.05 -0.84
N ILE A 104 -3.01 -23.09 -1.78
CA ILE A 104 -4.19 -22.50 -2.42
C ILE A 104 -4.99 -23.59 -3.14
N GLY A 105 -4.34 -24.41 -3.98
CA GLY A 105 -4.98 -25.50 -4.69
C GLY A 105 -5.64 -26.52 -3.75
N THR A 106 -4.98 -26.86 -2.64
CA THR A 106 -5.56 -27.72 -1.61
C THR A 106 -6.83 -27.11 -1.03
N TYR A 107 -6.82 -25.85 -0.62
CA TYR A 107 -8.01 -25.18 -0.07
C TYR A 107 -9.16 -25.13 -1.08
N LEU A 108 -8.88 -24.76 -2.33
CA LEU A 108 -9.91 -24.67 -3.37
C LEU A 108 -10.45 -26.03 -3.81
N GLY A 109 -9.69 -27.11 -3.61
CA GLY A 109 -10.07 -28.48 -3.94
C GLY A 109 -10.85 -29.23 -2.85
N GLU A 110 -11.06 -28.60 -1.68
CA GLU A 110 -11.85 -29.20 -0.59
C GLU A 110 -13.33 -29.33 -0.95
N ARG A 111 -14.02 -30.31 -0.34
CA ARG A 111 -15.44 -30.62 -0.63
C ARG A 111 -16.44 -29.79 0.19
N ASP A 112 -15.96 -28.96 1.10
CA ASP A 112 -16.81 -28.12 1.93
C ASP A 112 -17.56 -27.09 1.06
N PRO A 113 -18.88 -26.86 1.27
CA PRO A 113 -19.65 -25.86 0.53
C PRO A 113 -19.04 -24.47 0.48
N ILE A 114 -18.32 -24.03 1.52
CA ILE A 114 -17.64 -22.73 1.53
C ILE A 114 -16.50 -22.73 0.52
N ASN A 115 -15.67 -23.77 0.54
CA ASN A 115 -14.53 -23.91 -0.38
C ASN A 115 -14.97 -23.96 -1.85
N LEU A 116 -16.08 -24.65 -2.14
CA LEU A 116 -16.65 -24.70 -3.49
C LEU A 116 -17.14 -23.32 -3.95
N GLN A 117 -17.77 -22.54 -3.06
CA GLN A 117 -18.20 -21.17 -3.38
C GLN A 117 -17.00 -20.24 -3.57
N VAL A 118 -15.96 -20.38 -2.74
CA VAL A 118 -14.71 -19.62 -2.89
C VAL A 118 -14.02 -19.97 -4.19
N LEU A 119 -14.01 -21.24 -4.60
CA LEU A 119 -13.50 -21.67 -5.91
C LEU A 119 -14.25 -20.97 -7.05
N GLN A 120 -15.59 -20.95 -7.00
CA GLN A 120 -16.37 -20.25 -8.03
C GLN A 120 -15.99 -18.77 -8.10
N ALA A 121 -15.95 -18.07 -6.97
CA ALA A 121 -15.55 -16.67 -6.92
C ALA A 121 -14.08 -16.43 -7.33
N PHE A 122 -13.18 -17.38 -7.08
CA PHE A 122 -11.77 -17.32 -7.47
C PHE A 122 -11.61 -17.45 -8.99
N VAL A 123 -12.39 -18.33 -9.62
CA VAL A 123 -12.46 -18.45 -11.09
C VAL A 123 -13.02 -17.16 -11.69
N ASP A 124 -14.04 -16.57 -11.06
CA ASP A 124 -14.61 -15.29 -11.51
C ASP A 124 -13.62 -14.11 -11.39
N CYS A 125 -12.58 -14.23 -10.55
CA CYS A 125 -11.51 -13.22 -10.47
C CYS A 125 -10.56 -13.24 -11.67
N HIS A 126 -10.60 -14.29 -12.50
CA HIS A 126 -9.77 -14.38 -13.71
C HIS A 126 -10.53 -13.82 -14.91
N GLU A 127 -9.90 -12.89 -15.62
CA GLU A 127 -10.41 -12.41 -16.89
C GLU A 127 -10.07 -13.42 -18.01
N PHE A 128 -10.97 -14.38 -18.24
CA PHE A 128 -10.83 -15.33 -19.35
C PHE A 128 -11.37 -14.81 -20.69
N ALA A 129 -11.88 -13.58 -20.73
CA ALA A 129 -12.43 -12.99 -21.93
C ALA A 129 -11.35 -12.93 -23.03
N ASN A 130 -11.68 -13.44 -24.23
CA ASN A 130 -10.81 -13.48 -25.40
C ASN A 130 -9.56 -14.38 -25.29
N LEU A 131 -9.48 -15.27 -24.29
CA LEU A 131 -8.46 -16.32 -24.23
C LEU A 131 -8.96 -17.61 -24.89
N ASN A 132 -8.10 -18.27 -25.67
CA ASN A 132 -8.38 -19.66 -26.07
C ASN A 132 -8.16 -20.61 -24.88
N LEU A 133 -8.65 -21.85 -24.98
CA LEU A 133 -8.61 -22.81 -23.86
C LEU A 133 -7.21 -23.05 -23.30
N VAL A 134 -6.20 -23.14 -24.17
CA VAL A 134 -4.80 -23.37 -23.74
C VAL A 134 -4.27 -22.15 -23.00
N GLN A 135 -4.63 -20.95 -23.46
CA GLN A 135 -4.26 -19.69 -22.81
C GLN A 135 -4.94 -19.55 -21.45
N ALA A 136 -6.24 -19.83 -21.34
CA ALA A 136 -6.99 -19.74 -20.10
C ALA A 136 -6.49 -20.70 -19.00
N LEU A 137 -6.01 -21.89 -19.38
CA LEU A 137 -5.44 -22.88 -18.46
C LEU A 137 -4.02 -22.56 -18.00
N SER A 138 -3.36 -21.59 -18.63
CA SER A 138 -1.96 -21.22 -18.35
C SER A 138 -1.83 -19.93 -17.53
N VAL A 139 -2.95 -19.26 -17.21
CA VAL A 139 -3.01 -18.08 -16.32
C VAL A 139 -2.79 -18.52 -14.87
#